data_AF-A0A534WKU6-F1
#
_entry.id   AF-A0A534WKU6-F1
#
_cell.length_a   1.000
_cell.length_b   1.000
_cell.length_c   1.000
_cell.angle_alpha   90.00
_cell.angle_beta   90.00
_cell.angle_gamma   90.00
#
_symmetry.space_group_name_H-M   'P 1'
#
loop_
_entity.id
_entity.type
_entity.pdbx_description
1 polymer ?
#
loop_
_entity_poly.entity_id
_entity_poly.type
_entity_poly.pdbx_seq_one_letter_code
_entity_poly.pdbx_strand_id
1 'polypeptide(L)' 'VPDSATSQFFINVKDNTFLNGEKDKPGYAVFGKVVEGMDVVKKIEQVKTASKGPNQNVPVDAVTIKSAKVVSE' A
#
# COMPACT_ATOMS: atom_id res chain seq x y z
N VAL A 1 15.73 5.03 0.38
CA VAL A 1 17.01 4.33 0.15
C VAL A 1 16.68 3.05 -0.58
N PRO A 2 17.39 2.70 -1.67
CA PRO A 2 17.22 1.41 -2.34
C PRO A 2 17.58 0.24 -1.42
N ASP A 3 17.13 -0.97 -1.73
CA ASP A 3 17.47 -2.20 -1.01
C ASP A 3 17.17 -2.19 0.51
N SER A 4 16.23 -1.33 0.93
CA SER A 4 15.83 -1.19 2.34
C SER A 4 14.43 -1.75 2.63
N ALA A 5 13.78 -2.39 1.65
CA ALA A 5 12.43 -2.92 1.81
C ALA A 5 12.45 -4.11 2.79
N THR A 6 11.47 -4.15 3.69
CA THR A 6 11.30 -5.24 4.67
C THR A 6 9.88 -5.80 4.58
N SER A 7 8.96 -5.37 5.44
CA SER A 7 7.60 -5.95 5.55
C SER A 7 6.48 -5.02 5.10
N GLN A 8 6.76 -3.72 4.93
CA GLN A 8 5.74 -2.75 4.54
C GLN A 8 5.46 -2.84 3.04
N PHE A 9 4.17 -2.75 2.69
CA PHE A 9 3.70 -2.68 1.30
C PHE A 9 2.60 -1.62 1.18
N PHE A 10 2.28 -1.24 -0.06
CA PHE A 10 1.17 -0.36 -0.38
C PHE A 10 0.43 -0.88 -1.62
N ILE A 11 -0.83 -0.46 -1.78
CA ILE A 11 -1.66 -0.75 -2.95
C ILE A 11 -1.88 0.55 -3.71
N ASN A 12 -1.62 0.55 -5.01
CA ASN A 12 -1.94 1.67 -5.88
C ASN A 12 -3.46 1.72 -6.12
N VAL A 13 -4.09 2.85 -5.76
CA VAL A 13 -5.53 3.13 -6.00
C VAL A 13 -5.76 3.96 -7.27
N LYS A 14 -4.68 4.43 -7.89
CA LYS A 14 -4.61 5.16 -9.16
C LYS A 14 -3.28 4.85 -9.85
N ASP A 15 -3.14 5.28 -11.09
CA ASP A 15 -1.88 5.15 -11.83
C ASP A 15 -0.83 6.12 -11.29
N ASN A 16 0.14 5.59 -10.54
CA ASN A 16 1.21 6.35 -9.91
C ASN A 16 2.53 6.18 -10.67
N THR A 17 2.59 6.58 -11.93
CA THR A 17 3.76 6.38 -12.81
C THR A 17 5.04 7.02 -12.27
N PHE A 18 4.92 8.07 -11.44
CA PHE A 18 6.05 8.69 -10.74
C PHE A 18 6.73 7.77 -9.71
N LEU A 19 6.14 6.63 -9.34
CA LEU A 19 6.75 5.63 -8.47
C LEU A 19 7.57 4.59 -9.24
N ASN A 20 7.46 4.57 -10.58
CA ASN A 20 8.16 3.60 -11.40
C ASN A 20 9.69 3.78 -11.31
N GLY A 21 10.39 2.66 -11.45
CA GLY A 21 11.84 2.65 -11.62
C GLY A 21 12.24 3.08 -13.03
N GLU A 22 13.32 3.84 -13.12
CA GLU A 22 13.97 4.31 -14.33
C GLU A 22 15.49 4.14 -14.17
N LYS A 23 16.27 4.35 -15.23
CA LYS A 23 17.73 4.10 -15.25
C LYS A 23 18.47 4.68 -14.04
N ASP A 24 18.15 5.91 -13.67
CA ASP A 24 18.81 6.66 -12.58
C ASP A 24 17.90 6.84 -11.36
N LYS A 25 16.79 6.11 -11.30
CA LYS A 25 15.77 6.21 -10.24
C LYS A 25 15.25 4.82 -9.87
N PRO A 26 15.61 4.27 -8.71
CA PRO A 26 15.24 2.89 -8.36
C PRO A 26 13.72 2.61 -8.31
N GLY A 27 12.91 3.62 -7.94
CA GLY A 27 11.45 3.47 -7.85
C GLY A 27 10.98 2.51 -6.76
N TYR A 28 9.75 2.02 -6.89
CA TYR A 28 9.15 1.02 -6.01
C TYR A 28 8.81 -0.24 -6.80
N ALA A 29 9.30 -1.39 -6.34
CA ALA A 29 9.11 -2.66 -7.01
C ALA A 29 7.65 -3.15 -6.90
N VAL A 30 6.98 -3.31 -8.03
CA VAL A 30 5.68 -3.99 -8.11
C VAL A 30 5.90 -5.51 -8.10
N PHE A 31 5.21 -6.23 -7.21
CA PHE A 31 5.33 -7.68 -7.06
C PHE A 31 4.00 -8.44 -7.16
N GLY A 32 2.89 -7.75 -7.41
CA GLY A 32 1.57 -8.36 -7.50
C GLY A 32 0.48 -7.36 -7.86
N LYS A 33 -0.75 -7.87 -7.98
CA LYS A 33 -1.96 -7.07 -8.23
C LYS A 33 -3.14 -7.60 -7.42
N VAL A 34 -4.06 -6.70 -7.09
CA VAL A 34 -5.36 -7.07 -6.49
C VAL A 34 -6.21 -7.72 -7.58
N VAL A 35 -6.54 -9.00 -7.43
CA VAL A 35 -7.41 -9.74 -8.35
C VAL A 35 -8.89 -9.64 -7.98
N GLU A 36 -9.18 -9.50 -6.68
CA GLU A 36 -10.52 -9.35 -6.12
C GLU A 36 -10.50 -8.36 -4.93
N GLY A 37 -11.63 -7.72 -4.64
CA GLY A 37 -11.77 -6.82 -3.48
C GLY A 37 -11.21 -5.40 -3.66
N MET A 38 -11.07 -4.92 -4.90
CA MET A 38 -10.64 -3.53 -5.14
C MET A 38 -11.65 -2.49 -4.63
N ASP A 39 -12.92 -2.85 -4.49
CA ASP A 39 -13.92 -1.99 -3.82
C ASP A 39 -13.62 -1.82 -2.33
N VAL A 40 -13.10 -2.86 -1.66
CA VAL A 40 -12.66 -2.80 -0.26
C VAL A 40 -11.45 -1.88 -0.13
N VAL A 41 -10.48 -1.99 -1.05
CA VAL A 41 -9.33 -1.08 -1.10
C VAL A 41 -9.78 0.38 -1.24
N LYS A 42 -10.73 0.66 -2.15
CA LYS A 42 -11.30 2.00 -2.32
C LYS A 42 -12.05 2.50 -1.09
N LYS A 43 -12.74 1.63 -0.34
CA LYS A 43 -13.37 2.00 0.94
C LYS A 43 -12.31 2.38 1.98
N ILE A 44 -11.20 1.65 2.03
CA ILE A 44 -10.08 1.93 2.95
C ILE A 44 -9.41 3.27 2.62
N GLU A 45 -9.22 3.60 1.34
CA GLU A 45 -8.64 4.88 0.90
C GLU A 45 -9.40 6.10 1.45
N GLN A 46 -10.72 5.99 1.62
CA GLN A 46 -11.60 7.09 1.97
C GLN A 46 -11.86 7.22 3.49
N VAL A 47 -11.24 6.40 4.34
CA VAL A 47 -11.45 6.50 5.79
C VAL A 47 -10.91 7.82 6.35
N LYS A 48 -11.51 8.30 7.44
CA LYS A 48 -11.00 9.50 8.13
C LYS A 48 -9.60 9.24 8.64
N THR A 49 -8.70 10.19 8.42
CA THR A 49 -7.32 10.14 8.91
C THR A 49 -6.98 11.31 9.82
N ALA A 50 -5.99 11.13 10.69
CA ALA A 50 -5.41 12.16 11.52
C ALA A 50 -3.88 12.00 11.59
N SER A 51 -3.20 13.00 12.15
CA SER A 51 -1.79 12.90 12.50
C SER A 51 -1.61 12.22 13.85
N LYS A 52 -0.66 11.28 13.94
CA LYS A 52 -0.30 10.56 15.17
C LYS A 52 1.21 10.59 15.37
N GLY A 53 1.67 11.49 16.23
CA GLY A 53 3.11 11.76 16.43
C GLY A 53 3.75 12.24 15.12
N PRO A 54 4.87 11.63 14.66
CA PRO A 54 5.50 12.01 13.40
C PRO A 54 4.75 11.52 12.15
N ASN A 55 3.74 10.65 12.32
CA ASN A 55 3.05 10.00 11.21
C ASN A 55 1.80 10.80 10.81
N GLN A 56 1.69 11.11 9.52
CA GLN A 56 0.50 11.73 8.92
C GLN A 56 -0.36 10.65 8.23
N ASN A 57 -1.63 10.98 7.95
CA ASN A 57 -2.57 10.11 7.25
C ASN A 57 -2.83 8.76 7.95
N VAL A 58 -2.80 8.74 9.28
CA VAL A 58 -3.12 7.55 10.06
C VAL A 58 -4.64 7.44 10.20
N PRO A 59 -5.27 6.30 9.84
CA PRO A 59 -6.69 6.11 10.05
C PRO A 59 -7.11 6.39 11.50
N VAL A 60 -8.18 7.17 11.68
CA VAL A 60 -8.75 7.46 13.01
C VAL A 60 -9.23 6.16 13.66
N ASP A 61 -9.99 5.38 12.89
CA ASP A 61 -10.35 4.01 13.23
C ASP A 61 -9.39 3.05 12.53
N ALA A 62 -8.72 2.19 13.29
CA ALA A 62 -7.68 1.32 12.76
C ALA A 62 -8.22 0.32 11.73
N VAL A 63 -7.60 0.29 10.55
CA VAL A 63 -7.85 -0.72 9.50
C VAL A 63 -6.88 -1.88 9.68
N THR A 64 -7.36 -2.98 10.28
CA THR A 64 -6.52 -4.10 10.70
C THR A 64 -6.60 -5.30 9.75
N ILE A 65 -5.46 -5.77 9.25
CA ILE A 65 -5.35 -7.07 8.59
C ILE A 65 -5.45 -8.15 9.68
N LYS A 66 -6.60 -8.83 9.75
CA LYS A 66 -6.86 -9.86 10.78
C LYS A 66 -6.07 -11.15 10.54
N SER A 67 -5.90 -11.53 9.27
CA SER A 67 -5.14 -12.70 8.86
C SER A 67 -4.70 -12.56 7.41
N ALA A 68 -3.53 -13.11 7.06
CA ALA A 68 -3.09 -13.30 5.69
C ALA A 68 -2.78 -14.79 5.48
N LYS A 69 -3.23 -15.36 4.36
CA LYS A 69 -3.02 -16.77 4.02
C LYS A 69 -2.64 -16.89 2.55
N VAL A 70 -1.67 -17.74 2.27
CA VAL A 70 -1.46 -18.23 0.91
C VAL A 70 -2.59 -19.21 0.64
N VAL A 71 -3.40 -18.93 -0.38
CA VAL A 71 -4.43 -19.84 -0.87
C VAL A 71 -3.81 -20.68 -1.99
N SER A 72 -3.93 -22.00 -1.90
CA SER A 72 -3.63 -22.87 -3.03
C SER A 72 -4.71 -22.66 -4.10
N GLU A 73 -4.32 -22.74 -5.36
CA GLU A 73 -5.28 -22.88 -6.47
C GLU A 73 -6.05 -24.20 -6.38
#